data_AF-Z9JIY9-F1
#
_entry.id   AF-Z9JIY9-F1
#
_cell.length_a   1.000
_cell.length_b   1.000
_cell.length_c   1.000
_cell.angle_alpha   90.00
_cell.angle_beta   90.00
_cell.angle_gamma   90.00
#
_symmetry.space_group_name_H-M   'P 1'
#
loop_
_entity.id
_entity.type
_entity.pdbx_description
1 polymer ?
#
loop_
_entity_poly.entity_id
_entity_poly.type
_entity_poly.pdbx_seq_one_letter_code
_entity_poly.pdbx_strand_id
1 'polypeptide(L)'
;MPGLDATEGALTLNAIERETLQVRLYSTLVAAYGDYTTACLEVTRMRDAVLPRLARAEQAADHAWRAGAISYLEWAQLQRLRMVALHCQLQTAIQAQRALIELQRLTGQAIVAGVHATSQDTSPQ
;
A
#
# COMPACT_ATOMS: atom_id res chain seq x y z
N MET A 1 -55.99 3.09 -0.03
CA MET A 1 -55.59 4.40 -0.60
C MET A 1 -54.29 4.16 -1.36
N PRO A 2 -54.30 4.11 -2.69
CA PRO A 2 -53.17 3.60 -3.50
C PRO A 2 -51.85 4.40 -3.40
N GLY A 3 -51.88 5.62 -2.86
CA GLY A 3 -50.68 6.47 -2.74
C GLY A 3 -49.78 6.15 -1.54
N LEU A 4 -50.30 5.49 -0.49
CA LEU A 4 -49.52 5.15 0.71
C LEU A 4 -48.64 3.91 0.47
N ASP A 5 -49.17 2.92 -0.22
CA ASP A 5 -48.42 1.70 -0.57
C ASP A 5 -47.22 2.03 -1.50
N ALA A 6 -47.39 3.03 -2.38
CA ALA A 6 -46.33 3.50 -3.27
C ALA A 6 -45.23 4.30 -2.54
N THR A 7 -45.59 5.12 -1.53
CA THR A 7 -44.60 5.86 -0.73
C THR A 7 -43.83 4.92 0.20
N GLU A 8 -44.49 3.94 0.81
CA GLU A 8 -43.83 2.89 1.60
C GLU A 8 -42.89 2.03 0.74
N GLY A 9 -43.29 1.68 -0.48
CA GLY A 9 -42.42 1.02 -1.46
C GLY A 9 -41.17 1.86 -1.80
N ALA A 10 -41.32 3.18 -1.98
CA ALA A 10 -40.18 4.06 -2.25
C ALA A 10 -39.21 4.18 -1.05
N LEU A 11 -39.74 4.21 0.18
CA LEU A 11 -38.93 4.26 1.40
C LEU A 11 -38.14 2.97 1.63
N THR A 12 -38.76 1.82 1.40
CA THR A 12 -38.08 0.51 1.52
C THR A 12 -36.97 0.34 0.49
N LEU A 13 -37.20 0.76 -0.77
CA LEU A 13 -36.15 0.76 -1.80
C LEU A 13 -34.97 1.68 -1.41
N ASN A 14 -35.25 2.87 -0.88
CA ASN A 14 -34.21 3.79 -0.43
C ASN A 14 -33.38 3.22 0.74
N ALA A 15 -34.03 2.51 1.66
CA ALA A 15 -33.33 1.83 2.76
C ALA A 15 -32.37 0.74 2.24
N ILE A 16 -32.81 -0.06 1.27
CA ILE A 16 -31.98 -1.10 0.63
C ILE A 16 -30.80 -0.48 -0.12
N GLU A 17 -31.02 0.62 -0.85
CA GLU A 17 -29.96 1.36 -1.54
C GLU A 17 -28.91 1.87 -0.56
N ARG A 18 -29.36 2.44 0.57
CA ARG A 18 -28.46 2.94 1.61
C ARG A 18 -27.64 1.81 2.25
N GLU A 19 -28.26 0.69 2.56
CA GLU A 19 -27.57 -0.48 3.12
C GLU A 19 -26.55 -1.05 2.12
N THR A 20 -26.92 -1.16 0.85
CA THR A 20 -26.01 -1.59 -0.22
C THR A 20 -24.81 -0.65 -0.35
N LEU A 21 -25.04 0.66 -0.30
CA LEU A 21 -23.98 1.66 -0.34
C LEU A 21 -23.05 1.56 0.88
N GLN A 22 -23.61 1.34 2.07
CA GLN A 22 -22.85 1.19 3.30
C GLN A 22 -21.95 -0.06 3.26
N VAL A 23 -22.49 -1.21 2.86
CA VAL A 23 -21.70 -2.45 2.71
C VAL A 23 -20.58 -2.26 1.69
N ARG A 24 -20.88 -1.62 0.54
CA ARG A 24 -19.85 -1.31 -0.47
C ARG A 24 -18.75 -0.43 0.12
N LEU A 25 -19.11 0.66 0.80
CA LEU A 25 -18.14 1.57 1.43
C LEU A 25 -17.22 0.84 2.41
N TYR A 26 -17.78 0.02 3.30
CA TYR A 26 -16.99 -0.77 4.25
C TYR A 26 -16.05 -1.74 3.54
N SER A 27 -16.55 -2.46 2.54
CA SER A 27 -15.73 -3.41 1.78
C SER A 27 -14.56 -2.72 1.07
N THR A 28 -14.79 -1.56 0.43
CA THR A 28 -13.74 -0.78 -0.23
C THR A 28 -12.73 -0.24 0.77
N LEU A 29 -13.17 0.23 1.95
CA LEU A 29 -12.27 0.74 2.98
C LEU A 29 -11.36 -0.37 3.55
N VAL A 30 -11.92 -1.55 3.82
CA VAL A 30 -11.14 -2.70 4.30
C VAL A 30 -10.14 -3.15 3.23
N ALA A 31 -10.54 -3.19 1.95
CA ALA A 31 -9.65 -3.53 0.85
C ALA A 31 -8.49 -2.51 0.74
N ALA A 32 -8.78 -1.21 0.71
CA ALA A 32 -7.75 -0.17 0.63
C ALA A 32 -6.79 -0.20 1.83
N TYR A 33 -7.28 -0.53 3.03
CA TYR A 33 -6.45 -0.71 4.21
C TYR A 33 -5.54 -1.95 4.13
N GLY A 34 -6.09 -3.07 3.66
CA GLY A 34 -5.33 -4.29 3.42
C GLY A 34 -4.22 -4.08 2.39
N ASP A 35 -4.54 -3.42 1.26
CA ASP A 35 -3.58 -3.10 0.20
C ASP A 35 -2.46 -2.19 0.72
N TYR A 36 -2.81 -1.14 1.45
CA TYR A 36 -1.84 -0.22 2.05
C TYR A 36 -0.87 -0.93 3.00
N THR A 37 -1.41 -1.65 3.99
CA THR A 37 -0.60 -2.31 5.02
C THR A 37 0.29 -3.40 4.43
N THR A 38 -0.22 -4.17 3.46
CA THR A 38 0.54 -5.20 2.75
C THR A 38 1.68 -4.59 1.95
N ALA A 39 1.42 -3.54 1.17
CA ALA A 39 2.43 -2.86 0.37
C ALA A 39 3.51 -2.21 1.24
N CYS A 40 3.15 -1.58 2.36
CA CYS A 40 4.12 -1.04 3.32
C CYS A 40 5.03 -2.13 3.92
N LEU A 41 4.46 -3.28 4.29
CA LEU A 41 5.22 -4.40 4.82
C LEU A 41 6.20 -4.96 3.77
N GLU A 42 5.74 -5.08 2.53
CA GLU A 42 6.57 -5.56 1.42
C GLU A 42 7.72 -4.59 1.11
N VAL A 43 7.48 -3.28 1.01
CA VAL A 43 8.52 -2.26 0.84
C VAL A 43 9.58 -2.36 1.95
N THR A 44 9.12 -2.52 3.20
CA THR A 44 10.00 -2.66 4.36
C THR A 44 10.86 -3.93 4.26
N ARG A 45 10.26 -5.07 3.92
CA ARG A 45 10.99 -6.33 3.73
C ARG A 45 12.00 -6.24 2.58
N MET A 46 11.64 -5.60 1.47
CA MET A 46 12.56 -5.39 0.36
C MET A 46 13.76 -4.53 0.77
N ARG A 47 13.50 -3.43 1.50
CA ARG A 47 14.53 -2.52 2.03
C ARG A 47 15.47 -3.22 3.01
N ASP A 48 14.92 -3.97 3.96
CA ASP A 48 15.67 -4.43 5.13
C ASP A 48 16.30 -5.81 4.92
N ALA A 49 15.71 -6.66 4.10
CA ALA A 49 16.16 -8.05 3.92
C ALA A 49 16.67 -8.35 2.51
N VAL A 50 15.97 -7.95 1.45
CA VAL A 50 16.26 -8.41 0.08
C VAL A 50 17.37 -7.61 -0.57
N LEU A 51 17.19 -6.28 -0.66
CA LEU A 51 18.13 -5.39 -1.34
C LEU A 51 19.53 -5.39 -0.73
N PRO A 52 19.70 -5.41 0.62
CA PRO A 52 21.04 -5.47 1.21
C PRO A 52 21.76 -6.79 0.88
N ARG A 53 21.03 -7.90 0.78
CA ARG A 53 21.61 -9.20 0.41
C ARG A 53 22.02 -9.23 -1.06
N LEU A 54 21.20 -8.68 -1.96
CA LEU A 54 21.55 -8.55 -3.38
C LEU A 54 22.75 -7.63 -3.59
N ALA A 55 22.82 -6.50 -2.89
CA ALA A 55 23.96 -5.58 -2.96
C ALA A 55 25.27 -6.26 -2.51
N ARG A 56 25.24 -7.03 -1.41
CA ARG A 56 26.40 -7.81 -0.96
C ARG A 56 26.80 -8.89 -1.96
N ALA A 57 25.83 -9.60 -2.54
CA ALA A 57 26.10 -10.62 -3.54
C ALA A 57 26.72 -10.03 -4.83
N GLU A 58 26.21 -8.90 -5.30
CA GLU A 58 26.78 -8.16 -6.43
C GLU A 58 28.21 -7.70 -6.15
N GLN A 59 28.48 -7.18 -4.96
CA GLN A 59 29.83 -6.75 -4.56
C GLN A 59 30.81 -7.93 -4.51
N ALA A 60 30.39 -9.07 -3.95
CA ALA A 60 31.20 -10.29 -3.95
C ALA A 60 31.50 -10.78 -5.38
N ALA A 61 30.52 -10.68 -6.28
CA ALA A 61 30.71 -11.02 -7.68
C ALA A 61 31.63 -10.04 -8.43
N ASP A 62 31.56 -8.74 -8.16
CA ASP A 62 32.52 -7.76 -8.71
C ASP A 62 33.96 -8.14 -8.33
N HIS A 63 34.20 -8.47 -7.05
CA HIS A 63 35.51 -8.93 -6.59
C HIS A 63 35.95 -10.23 -7.26
N ALA A 64 35.06 -11.23 -7.38
CA ALA A 64 35.37 -12.51 -8.01
C ALA A 64 35.64 -12.36 -9.52
N TRP A 65 34.87 -11.52 -10.22
CA TRP A 65 35.06 -11.22 -11.64
C TRP A 65 36.41 -10.53 -11.88
N ARG A 66 36.76 -9.52 -11.06
CA ARG A 66 38.07 -8.84 -11.13
C ARG A 66 39.24 -9.80 -10.88
N ALA A 67 39.04 -10.82 -10.05
CA ALA A 67 40.02 -11.88 -9.82
C ALA A 67 40.05 -12.95 -10.92
N GLY A 68 39.17 -12.88 -11.92
CA GLY A 68 39.04 -13.86 -13.00
C GLY A 68 38.36 -15.18 -12.59
N ALA A 69 37.73 -15.21 -11.41
CA ALA A 69 37.11 -16.43 -10.85
C ALA A 69 35.70 -16.70 -11.39
N ILE A 70 35.01 -15.68 -11.92
CA ILE A 70 33.69 -15.81 -12.57
C ILE A 70 33.67 -15.00 -13.87
N SER A 71 32.69 -15.28 -14.72
CA SER A 71 32.48 -14.54 -15.97
C SER A 71 31.85 -13.16 -15.73
N TYR A 72 32.04 -12.24 -16.68
CA TYR A 72 31.35 -10.95 -16.67
C TYR A 72 29.82 -11.11 -16.70
N LEU A 73 29.31 -12.13 -17.39
CA LEU A 73 27.87 -12.38 -17.51
C LEU A 73 27.23 -12.66 -16.14
N GLU A 74 27.91 -13.43 -15.29
CA GLU A 74 27.42 -13.77 -13.95
C GLU A 74 27.35 -12.54 -13.04
N TRP A 75 28.35 -11.67 -13.10
CA TRP A 75 28.31 -10.38 -12.41
C TRP A 75 27.19 -9.48 -12.93
N ALA A 76 27.04 -9.34 -14.25
CA ALA A 76 25.99 -8.53 -14.87
C ALA A 76 24.57 -9.08 -14.56
N GLN A 77 24.43 -10.39 -14.37
CA GLN A 77 23.16 -10.98 -13.92
C GLN A 77 22.78 -10.54 -12.50
N LEU A 78 23.75 -10.46 -11.58
CA LEU A 78 23.50 -9.95 -10.22
C LEU A 78 23.12 -8.47 -10.22
N GLN A 79 23.79 -7.65 -11.04
CA GLN A 79 23.41 -6.25 -11.25
C GLN A 79 21.97 -6.12 -11.73
N ARG A 80 21.58 -6.94 -12.72
CA ARG A 80 20.21 -6.98 -13.24
C ARG A 80 19.20 -7.35 -12.14
N LEU A 81 19.48 -8.40 -11.35
CA LEU A 81 18.62 -8.82 -10.25
C LEU A 81 18.42 -7.70 -9.22
N ARG A 82 19.49 -6.96 -8.89
CA ARG A 82 19.39 -5.80 -8.00
C ARG A 82 18.54 -4.68 -8.61
N MET A 83 18.72 -4.34 -9.88
CA MET A 83 17.90 -3.33 -10.54
C MET A 83 16.42 -3.73 -10.60
N VAL A 84 16.12 -4.99 -10.91
CA VAL A 84 14.75 -5.52 -10.91
C VAL A 84 14.13 -5.42 -9.51
N ALA A 85 14.88 -5.78 -8.46
CA ALA A 85 14.41 -5.66 -7.08
C ALA A 85 14.16 -4.20 -6.69
N LEU A 86 15.02 -3.26 -7.06
CA LEU A 86 14.79 -1.82 -6.82
C LEU A 86 13.55 -1.31 -7.54
N HIS A 87 13.35 -1.72 -8.79
CA HIS A 87 12.16 -1.36 -9.55
C HIS A 87 10.89 -1.90 -8.90
N CYS A 88 10.90 -3.17 -8.49
CA CYS A 88 9.78 -3.80 -7.79
C CYS A 88 9.47 -3.06 -6.47
N GLN A 89 10.49 -2.72 -5.66
CA GLN A 89 10.29 -1.94 -4.44
C GLN A 89 9.64 -0.58 -4.73
N LEU A 90 10.10 0.12 -5.78
CA LEU A 90 9.51 1.39 -6.19
C LEU A 90 8.04 1.24 -6.60
N GLN A 91 7.71 0.21 -7.39
CA GLN A 91 6.33 -0.06 -7.77
C GLN A 91 5.46 -0.35 -6.54
N THR A 92 5.93 -1.17 -5.61
CA THR A 92 5.18 -1.47 -4.37
C THR A 92 5.00 -0.21 -3.51
N ALA A 93 6.01 0.66 -3.41
CA ALA A 93 5.89 1.94 -2.71
C ALA A 93 4.84 2.86 -3.36
N ILE A 94 4.77 2.88 -4.69
CA ILE A 94 3.72 3.61 -5.42
C ILE A 94 2.33 3.03 -5.11
N GLN A 95 2.20 1.70 -5.02
CA GLN A 95 0.92 1.07 -4.65
C GLN A 95 0.51 1.42 -3.23
N ALA A 96 1.44 1.41 -2.27
CA ALA A 96 1.18 1.86 -0.90
C ALA A 96 0.66 3.31 -0.89
N GLN A 97 1.30 4.21 -1.63
CA GLN A 97 0.86 5.60 -1.70
C GLN A 97 -0.54 5.74 -2.33
N ARG A 98 -0.85 4.97 -3.37
CA ARG A 98 -2.19 4.97 -3.98
C ARG A 98 -3.26 4.48 -3.03
N ALA A 99 -3.00 3.38 -2.32
CA ALA A 99 -3.92 2.85 -1.31
C ALA A 99 -4.14 3.84 -0.16
N LEU A 100 -3.10 4.56 0.27
CA LEU A 100 -3.22 5.63 1.27
C LEU A 100 -4.11 6.78 0.78
N ILE A 101 -3.92 7.24 -0.46
CA ILE A 101 -4.77 8.28 -1.05
C ILE A 101 -6.23 7.82 -1.12
N GLU A 102 -6.47 6.55 -1.45
CA GLU A 102 -7.82 5.99 -1.50
C GLU A 102 -8.46 5.93 -0.11
N LEU A 103 -7.71 5.54 0.93
CA LEU A 103 -8.18 5.60 2.32
C LEU A 103 -8.57 7.02 2.73
N GLN A 104 -7.76 8.02 2.38
CA GLN A 104 -8.07 9.42 2.65
C GLN A 104 -9.34 9.86 1.92
N ARG A 105 -9.50 9.46 0.65
CA ARG A 105 -10.67 9.75 -0.17
C ARG A 105 -11.95 9.15 0.42
N LEU A 106 -11.89 7.92 0.93
CA LEU A 106 -13.03 7.20 1.51
C LEU A 106 -13.41 7.70 2.91
N THR A 107 -12.42 8.13 3.71
CA THR A 107 -12.63 8.61 5.08
C THR A 107 -12.87 10.12 5.18
N GLY A 108 -12.48 10.89 4.15
CA GLY A 108 -12.45 12.35 4.19
C GLY A 108 -11.38 12.90 5.14
N GLN A 109 -10.50 12.06 5.68
CA GLN A 109 -9.45 12.44 6.63
C GLN A 109 -8.10 12.47 5.93
N ALA A 110 -7.42 13.61 5.99
CA ALA A 110 -6.04 13.71 5.55
C ALA A 110 -5.13 12.97 6.54
N ILE A 111 -4.76 11.74 6.22
CA ILE A 111 -3.71 11.01 6.94
C ILE A 111 -2.36 11.51 6.39
N VAL A 112 -1.87 12.63 6.90
CA VAL A 112 -0.50 13.06 6.62
C VAL A 112 0.41 12.13 7.42
N ALA A 113 1.23 11.34 6.73
CA ALA A 113 2.27 10.53 7.36
C ALA A 113 3.26 11.46 8.09
N GLY A 114 2.97 11.79 9.36
CA GLY A 114 3.76 12.74 10.15
C GLY A 114 3.02 13.51 11.26
N VAL A 115 1.69 13.50 11.34
CA VAL A 115 0.97 14.23 12.42
C VAL A 115 0.04 13.29 13.19
N HIS A 116 0.64 12.41 13.98
CA HIS A 116 0.04 11.97 15.25
C HIS A 116 0.75 12.75 16.39
N ALA A 117 0.80 14.08 16.29
CA ALA A 117 1.04 14.93 17.44
C ALA A 117 -0.30 15.14 18.13
N THR A 118 -0.60 14.20 19.04
CA THR A 118 -1.43 14.33 20.23
C THR A 118 -2.26 15.62 20.32
N SER A 119 -3.51 15.57 19.89
CA SER A 119 -4.55 16.46 20.44
C SER A 119 -4.89 15.96 21.85
N GLN A 120 -3.95 16.11 22.79
CA GLN A 120 -4.27 16.11 24.20
C GLN A 120 -4.81 17.50 24.51
N ASP A 121 -6.14 17.56 24.53
CA ASP A 121 -6.92 18.63 25.13
C ASP A 121 -6.58 18.70 26.63
N THR A 122 -5.51 19.41 26.98
CA THR A 122 -5.37 19.96 28.33
C THR A 122 -6.14 21.26 28.38
N SER A 123 -7.42 21.14 28.69
CA SER A 123 -8.29 22.25 29.07
C SER A 123 -7.68 23.00 30.28
N PRO A 124 -7.74 24.35 30.31
CA PRO A 124 -7.32 25.13 31.47
C PRO A 124 -8.48 25.20 32.48
N GLN A 125 -8.18 24.97 33.76
CA GLN A 125 -8.90 25.55 34.90
C GLN A 125 -7.89 26.28 35.77
#